data_AF-A0A537GWB0-F1
#
_entry.id   AF-A0A537GWB0-F1
#
_cell.length_a   1.000
_cell.length_b   1.000
_cell.length_c   1.000
_cell.angle_alpha   90.00
_cell.angle_beta   90.00
_cell.angle_gamma   90.00
#
_symmetry.space_group_name_H-M   'P 1'
#
loop_
_entity.id
_entity.type
_entity.pdbx_description
1 polymer ?
#
loop_
_entity_poly.entity_id
_entity_poly.type
_entity_poly.pdbx_seq_one_letter_code
_entity_poly.pdbx_strand_id
1 'polypeptide(L)'
;MVVAETMMEDRRVIALKAEGPGGNVGKPGDAIKTIIEENVGKVSMVVMVDAAVKFEGETSGEVSEGIGAAIGGIGTERYKIEQEATVHKIPVYAVIVKESIQEAITPMKKEIMEAGEKVIERIKSLILERSKPGDTIIVAGIGNTIGIGQ
;
A
#
# COMPACT_ATOMS: atom_id res chain seq x y z
N MET A 1 -3.19 2.19 13.68
CA MET A 1 -2.81 1.44 12.46
C MET A 1 -2.90 -0.02 12.83
N VAL A 2 -3.47 -0.86 11.97
CA VAL A 2 -3.55 -2.31 12.19
C VAL A 2 -2.47 -2.97 11.37
N VAL A 3 -1.74 -3.90 11.98
CA VAL A 3 -0.67 -4.66 11.34
C VAL A 3 -1.01 -6.15 11.45
N ALA A 4 -0.82 -6.87 10.35
CA ALA A 4 -0.94 -8.31 10.29
C ALA A 4 0.30 -8.88 9.61
N GLU A 5 0.67 -10.11 9.97
CA GLU A 5 1.81 -10.80 9.37
C GLU A 5 1.37 -12.10 8.73
N THR A 6 1.98 -12.42 7.60
CA THR A 6 1.78 -13.69 6.90
C THR A 6 3.07 -14.13 6.20
N MET A 7 3.08 -15.35 5.70
CA MET A 7 4.18 -15.92 4.91
C MET A 7 3.73 -16.11 3.46
N MET A 8 4.60 -15.78 2.52
CA MET A 8 4.37 -16.02 1.10
C MET A 8 5.66 -16.49 0.44
N GLU A 9 5.69 -17.75 -0.01
CA GLU A 9 6.85 -18.35 -0.69
C GLU A 9 8.17 -18.05 0.04
N ASP A 10 8.23 -18.44 1.32
CA ASP A 10 9.37 -18.24 2.24
C ASP A 10 9.78 -16.78 2.48
N ARG A 11 8.90 -15.81 2.18
CA ARG A 11 9.06 -14.40 2.51
C ARG A 11 8.07 -13.99 3.57
N ARG A 12 8.51 -13.15 4.51
CA ARG A 12 7.64 -12.59 5.54
C ARG A 12 6.96 -11.34 4.98
N VAL A 13 5.64 -11.31 4.99
CA VAL A 13 4.86 -10.16 4.54
C VAL A 13 4.19 -9.51 5.74
N ILE A 14 4.53 -8.24 5.98
CA ILE A 14 3.94 -7.39 7.02
C ILE A 14 2.94 -6.47 6.32
N ALA A 15 1.65 -6.78 6.46
CA ALA A 15 0.56 -6.01 5.90
C ALA A 15 0.07 -4.97 6.92
N LEU A 16 -0.11 -3.72 6.51
CA LEU A 16 -0.63 -2.66 7.37
C LEU A 16 -1.73 -1.86 6.68
N LYS A 17 -2.70 -1.42 7.47
CA LYS A 17 -3.79 -0.52 7.05
C LYS A 17 -4.18 0.45 8.16
N ALA A 18 -4.98 1.45 7.81
CA ALA A 18 -5.63 2.30 8.80
C ALA A 18 -6.54 1.47 9.74
N GLU A 19 -6.69 1.96 10.96
CA GLU A 19 -7.56 1.35 11.96
C GLU A 19 -9.02 1.67 11.64
N GLY A 20 -9.87 0.64 11.64
CA GLY A 20 -11.26 0.76 11.21
C GLY A 20 -12.27 0.42 12.31
N PRO A 21 -13.52 0.89 12.17
CA PRO A 21 -13.98 1.77 11.09
C PRO A 21 -13.56 3.24 11.31
N GLY A 22 -13.08 3.92 10.27
CA GLY A 22 -12.64 5.32 10.41
C GLY A 22 -12.35 6.05 9.10
N GLY A 23 -12.61 7.35 9.07
CA GLY A 23 -12.38 8.23 7.91
C GLY A 23 -10.96 8.77 7.75
N ASN A 24 -10.02 8.35 8.62
CA ASN A 24 -8.64 8.80 8.57
C ASN A 24 -7.70 7.72 8.03
N VAL A 25 -6.60 8.16 7.42
CA VAL A 25 -5.53 7.30 6.88
C VAL A 25 -4.52 6.87 7.96
N GLY A 26 -4.69 7.34 9.20
CA GLY A 26 -3.73 7.13 10.28
C GLY A 26 -2.40 7.86 10.08
N LYS A 27 -1.31 7.19 10.47
CA LYS A 27 0.07 7.69 10.38
C LYS A 27 0.97 6.64 9.70
N PRO A 28 0.76 6.37 8.40
CA PRO A 28 1.49 5.32 7.69
C PRO A 28 3.00 5.55 7.65
N GLY A 29 3.46 6.80 7.60
CA GLY A 29 4.89 7.11 7.63
C GLY A 29 5.56 6.74 8.95
N ASP A 30 4.91 7.04 10.07
CA ASP A 30 5.42 6.63 11.39
C ASP A 30 5.37 5.09 11.54
N ALA A 31 4.32 4.44 11.06
CA ALA A 31 4.18 2.98 11.14
C ALA A 31 5.20 2.23 10.28
N ILE A 32 5.39 2.64 9.01
CA ILE A 32 6.39 2.05 8.11
C ILE A 32 7.78 2.24 8.70
N LYS A 33 8.06 3.42 9.25
CA LYS A 33 9.34 3.70 9.92
C LYS A 33 9.61 2.73 11.06
N THR A 34 8.66 2.57 11.99
CA THR A 34 8.81 1.64 13.11
C THR A 34 9.06 0.20 12.62
N ILE A 35 8.35 -0.24 11.59
CA ILE A 35 8.55 -1.59 11.03
C ILE A 35 9.94 -1.74 10.41
N ILE A 36 10.44 -0.73 9.69
CA ILE A 36 11.80 -0.74 9.13
C ILE A 36 12.85 -0.78 10.24
N GLU A 37 12.68 0.02 11.30
CA GLU A 37 13.58 0.08 12.46
C GLU A 37 13.60 -1.22 13.28
N GLU A 38 12.46 -1.91 13.40
CA GLU A 38 12.38 -3.22 14.07
C GLU A 38 12.94 -4.36 13.22
N ASN A 39 13.03 -4.17 11.90
CA ASN A 39 13.45 -5.18 10.92
C ASN A 39 14.67 -4.72 10.11
N VAL A 40 15.59 -3.98 10.75
CA VAL A 40 16.77 -3.40 10.10
C VAL A 40 17.55 -4.46 9.32
N GLY A 41 17.78 -4.16 8.04
CA GLY A 41 18.53 -5.00 7.11
C GLY A 41 17.76 -6.23 6.58
N LYS A 42 16.51 -6.44 6.99
CA LYS A 42 15.65 -7.54 6.51
C LYS A 42 14.57 -7.10 5.53
N VAL A 43 14.12 -5.84 5.65
CA VAL A 43 13.10 -5.30 4.74
C VAL A 43 13.72 -5.07 3.37
N SER A 44 13.23 -5.76 2.34
CA SER A 44 13.78 -5.65 0.98
C SER A 44 12.96 -4.76 0.05
N MET A 45 11.69 -4.51 0.36
CA MET A 45 10.84 -3.58 -0.38
C MET A 45 9.60 -3.16 0.42
N VAL A 46 9.04 -2.01 0.05
CA VAL A 46 7.71 -1.55 0.47
C VAL A 46 6.80 -1.53 -0.76
N VAL A 47 5.60 -2.09 -0.64
CA VAL A 47 4.54 -2.01 -1.65
C VAL A 47 3.37 -1.22 -1.08
N MET A 48 3.12 -0.04 -1.61
CA MET A 48 2.00 0.82 -1.22
C MET A 48 0.83 0.58 -2.17
N VAL A 49 -0.37 0.42 -1.60
CA VAL A 49 -1.61 0.26 -2.34
C VAL A 49 -2.48 1.46 -2.00
N ASP A 50 -2.85 2.25 -3.01
CA ASP A 50 -3.70 3.44 -2.84
C ASP A 50 -4.71 3.53 -3.99
N ALA A 51 -5.76 4.33 -3.80
CA ALA A 51 -6.66 4.70 -4.88
C ALA A 51 -6.32 6.11 -5.38
N ALA A 52 -6.37 6.33 -6.69
CA ALA A 52 -6.11 7.64 -7.28
C ALA A 52 -7.17 8.03 -8.29
N VAL A 53 -7.36 9.34 -8.43
CA VAL A 53 -8.29 9.91 -9.41
C VAL A 53 -7.89 9.48 -10.81
N LYS A 54 -8.82 8.82 -11.50
CA LYS A 54 -8.66 8.35 -12.86
C LYS A 54 -8.71 9.50 -13.87
N PHE A 55 -7.96 9.36 -14.96
CA PHE A 55 -8.09 10.24 -16.12
C PHE A 55 -9.32 9.89 -16.97
N GLU A 56 -9.70 10.77 -17.89
CA GLU A 56 -10.89 10.60 -18.74
C GLU A 56 -10.87 9.32 -19.59
N GLY A 57 -9.66 8.87 -19.99
CA GLY A 57 -9.46 7.64 -20.74
C GLY A 57 -9.32 6.38 -19.89
N GLU A 58 -9.27 6.50 -18.56
CA GLU A 58 -9.05 5.38 -17.64
C GLU A 58 -10.38 4.81 -17.13
N THR A 59 -10.39 3.50 -16.89
CA THR A 59 -11.56 2.80 -16.38
C THR A 59 -11.53 2.70 -14.86
N SER A 60 -12.70 2.69 -14.22
CA SER A 60 -12.77 2.50 -12.76
C SER A 60 -12.36 1.06 -12.43
N GLY A 61 -11.53 0.89 -11.41
CA GLY A 61 -10.94 -0.40 -11.05
C GLY A 61 -9.73 -0.81 -11.91
N GLU A 62 -9.27 0.05 -12.82
CA GLU A 62 -8.00 -0.15 -13.52
C GLU A 62 -6.84 -0.10 -12.52
N VAL A 63 -5.84 -0.96 -12.70
CA VAL A 63 -4.68 -1.05 -11.82
C VAL A 63 -3.45 -0.57 -12.56
N SER A 64 -2.72 0.38 -11.97
CA SER A 64 -1.45 0.89 -12.48
C SER A 64 -0.35 0.67 -11.45
N GLU A 65 0.90 0.57 -11.88
CA GLU A 65 2.05 0.59 -10.98
C GLU A 65 2.93 1.81 -11.14
N GLY A 66 3.63 2.12 -10.07
CA GLY A 66 4.67 3.14 -10.05
C GLY A 66 5.75 2.85 -9.03
N ILE A 67 6.67 3.79 -8.94
CA ILE A 67 7.75 3.83 -7.95
C ILE A 67 7.56 5.10 -7.12
N GLY A 68 7.83 5.01 -5.82
CA GLY A 68 7.67 6.10 -4.88
C GLY A 68 6.43 5.95 -4.01
N ALA A 69 6.31 6.83 -3.01
CA ALA A 69 5.25 6.71 -2.03
C ALA A 69 3.89 7.20 -2.59
N ALA A 70 2.92 6.29 -2.64
CA ALA A 70 1.55 6.56 -3.06
C ALA A 70 0.69 6.99 -1.88
N ILE A 71 0.57 8.31 -1.67
CA ILE A 71 -0.29 8.88 -0.63
C ILE A 71 -0.69 10.32 -0.98
N GLY A 72 -1.95 10.65 -0.76
CA GLY A 72 -2.49 12.01 -0.88
C GLY A 72 -2.10 12.95 0.28
N GLY A 73 -2.49 14.23 0.15
CA GLY A 73 -2.35 15.24 1.20
C GLY A 73 -1.13 16.15 1.06
N ILE A 74 -0.79 16.86 2.14
CA ILE A 74 0.23 17.93 2.16
C ILE A 74 1.68 17.43 2.03
N GLY A 75 1.90 16.12 1.93
CA GLY A 75 3.21 15.51 1.68
C GLY A 75 4.05 15.14 2.91
N THR A 76 3.57 15.39 4.14
CA THR A 76 4.30 15.03 5.36
C THR A 76 4.55 13.53 5.48
N GLU A 77 3.51 12.70 5.28
CA GLU A 77 3.65 11.24 5.35
C GLU A 77 4.46 10.70 4.17
N ARG A 78 4.26 11.25 2.96
CA ARG A 78 5.08 10.91 1.78
C ARG A 78 6.57 11.12 2.06
N TYR A 79 6.93 12.28 2.62
CA TYR A 79 8.31 12.61 2.96
C TYR A 79 8.90 11.63 3.98
N LYS A 80 8.17 11.30 5.06
CA LYS A 80 8.65 10.34 6.06
C LYS A 80 8.94 8.98 5.44
N ILE A 81 8.02 8.47 4.62
CA ILE A 81 8.16 7.17 3.95
C ILE A 81 9.37 7.18 3.02
N GLU A 82 9.46 8.16 2.14
CA GLU A 82 10.54 8.25 1.16
C GLU A 82 11.91 8.47 1.80
N GLN A 83 11.98 9.29 2.86
CA GLN A 83 13.22 9.51 3.57
C GLN A 83 13.71 8.25 4.28
N GLU A 84 12.83 7.57 5.02
CA GLU A 84 13.20 6.35 5.73
C GLU A 84 13.60 5.23 4.74
N ALA A 85 12.82 5.05 3.68
CA ALA A 85 13.13 4.11 2.61
C ALA A 85 14.48 4.43 1.95
N THR A 86 14.78 5.71 1.71
CA THR A 86 16.07 6.15 1.12
C THR A 86 17.25 5.87 2.06
N VAL A 87 17.12 6.18 3.36
CA VAL A 87 18.16 5.92 4.37
C VAL A 87 18.52 4.43 4.41
N HIS A 88 17.52 3.57 4.35
CA HIS A 88 17.69 2.11 4.38
C HIS A 88 17.89 1.46 3.00
N LYS A 89 17.90 2.25 1.92
CA LYS A 89 18.01 1.78 0.51
C LYS A 89 16.94 0.77 0.12
N ILE A 90 15.72 0.96 0.64
CA ILE A 90 14.56 0.11 0.39
C ILE A 90 13.77 0.72 -0.79
N PRO A 91 13.54 -0.02 -1.89
CA PRO A 91 12.67 0.44 -2.96
C PRO A 91 11.21 0.51 -2.50
N VAL A 92 10.51 1.58 -2.90
CA VAL A 92 9.08 1.77 -2.67
C VAL A 92 8.35 1.64 -3.99
N TYR A 93 7.44 0.67 -4.05
CA TYR A 93 6.56 0.42 -5.19
C TYR A 93 5.15 0.90 -4.85
N ALA A 94 4.42 1.35 -5.87
CA ALA A 94 3.03 1.75 -5.76
C ALA A 94 2.16 0.87 -6.67
N VAL A 95 1.02 0.43 -6.15
CA VAL A 95 -0.07 -0.20 -6.90
C VAL A 95 -1.30 0.70 -6.71
N ILE A 96 -1.77 1.30 -7.80
CA ILE A 96 -2.81 2.32 -7.79
C ILE A 96 -4.08 1.76 -8.41
N VAL A 97 -5.17 1.82 -7.67
CA VAL A 97 -6.52 1.53 -8.20
C VAL A 97 -7.15 2.84 -8.69
N LYS A 98 -7.59 2.87 -9.93
CA LYS A 98 -8.19 4.05 -10.54
C LYS A 98 -9.66 4.18 -10.15
N GLU A 99 -10.03 5.34 -9.62
CA GLU A 99 -11.42 5.67 -9.32
C GLU A 99 -11.69 7.16 -9.61
N SER A 100 -12.95 7.55 -9.73
CA SER A 100 -13.35 8.96 -9.81
C SER A 100 -13.53 9.56 -8.42
N ILE A 101 -13.51 10.89 -8.32
CA ILE A 101 -13.80 11.60 -7.07
C ILE A 101 -15.19 11.22 -6.51
N GLN A 102 -16.16 10.98 -7.39
CA GLN A 102 -17.50 10.56 -6.98
C GLN A 102 -17.48 9.15 -6.37
N GLU A 103 -16.73 8.22 -6.96
CA GLU A 103 -16.57 6.86 -6.44
C GLU A 103 -15.87 6.84 -5.07
N ALA A 104 -14.91 7.75 -4.84
CA ALA A 104 -14.20 7.88 -3.57
C ALA A 104 -15.09 8.33 -2.38
N ILE A 105 -16.26 8.92 -2.64
CA ILE A 105 -17.19 9.44 -1.61
C ILE A 105 -18.57 8.77 -1.61
N THR A 106 -18.78 7.77 -2.47
CA THR A 106 -20.03 7.01 -2.57
C THR A 106 -19.77 5.54 -2.24
N PRO A 107 -20.80 4.68 -2.12
CA PRO A 107 -20.57 3.25 -1.93
C PRO A 107 -19.67 2.68 -3.03
N MET A 108 -18.70 1.86 -2.62
CA MET A 108 -17.71 1.26 -3.53
C MET A 108 -18.41 0.52 -4.67
N LYS A 109 -18.02 0.84 -5.90
CA LYS A 109 -18.51 0.14 -7.08
C LYS A 109 -17.92 -1.27 -7.19
N LYS A 110 -18.67 -2.16 -7.85
CA LYS A 110 -18.27 -3.55 -8.07
C LYS A 110 -16.91 -3.65 -8.78
N GLU A 111 -16.66 -2.80 -9.76
CA GLU A 111 -15.42 -2.77 -10.54
C GLU A 111 -14.19 -2.45 -9.67
N ILE A 112 -14.34 -1.57 -8.68
CA ILE A 112 -13.28 -1.23 -7.72
C ILE A 112 -13.06 -2.37 -6.73
N MET A 113 -14.15 -3.00 -6.26
CA MET A 113 -14.05 -4.17 -5.38
C MET A 113 -13.34 -5.33 -6.09
N GLU A 114 -13.70 -5.62 -7.34
CA GLU A 114 -13.09 -6.68 -8.16
C GLU A 114 -11.63 -6.37 -8.53
N ALA A 115 -11.22 -5.10 -8.51
CA ALA A 115 -9.82 -4.73 -8.67
C ALA A 115 -8.93 -5.28 -7.53
N GLY A 116 -9.51 -5.59 -6.36
CA GLY A 116 -8.78 -6.15 -5.23
C GLY A 116 -8.04 -7.45 -5.56
N GLU A 117 -8.64 -8.33 -6.35
CA GLU A 117 -7.99 -9.57 -6.79
C GLU A 117 -6.79 -9.28 -7.70
N LYS A 118 -6.96 -8.36 -8.65
CA LYS A 118 -5.88 -7.90 -9.56
C LYS A 118 -4.73 -7.26 -8.79
N VAL A 119 -5.05 -6.47 -7.76
CA VAL A 119 -4.05 -5.85 -6.87
C VAL A 119 -3.26 -6.93 -6.13
N ILE A 120 -3.93 -7.94 -5.56
CA ILE A 120 -3.26 -9.06 -4.88
C ILE A 120 -2.34 -9.82 -5.83
N GLU A 121 -2.80 -10.13 -7.04
CA GLU A 121 -1.98 -10.76 -8.08
C GLU A 121 -0.76 -9.91 -8.41
N ARG A 122 -0.92 -8.59 -8.54
CA ARG A 122 0.19 -7.69 -8.85
C ARG A 122 1.22 -7.59 -7.74
N ILE A 123 0.77 -7.52 -6.49
CA ILE A 123 1.64 -7.57 -5.30
C ILE A 123 2.43 -8.88 -5.28
N LYS A 124 1.76 -10.02 -5.55
CA LYS A 124 2.44 -11.32 -5.64
C LYS A 124 3.52 -11.32 -6.70
N SER A 125 3.22 -10.91 -7.92
CA SER A 125 4.21 -10.81 -9.01
C SER A 125 5.39 -9.91 -8.63
N LEU A 126 5.13 -8.71 -8.10
CA LEU A 126 6.17 -7.77 -7.67
C LEU A 126 7.10 -8.39 -6.62
N ILE A 127 6.53 -9.06 -5.61
CA ILE A 127 7.32 -9.69 -4.54
C ILE A 127 8.19 -10.81 -5.13
N LEU A 128 7.64 -11.66 -6.00
CA LEU A 128 8.42 -12.77 -6.58
C LEU A 128 9.54 -12.30 -7.50
N GLU A 129 9.30 -11.25 -8.27
CA GLU A 129 10.26 -10.71 -9.24
C GLU A 129 11.37 -9.87 -8.56
N ARG A 130 11.08 -9.23 -7.42
CA ARG A 130 11.95 -8.21 -6.81
C ARG A 130 12.52 -8.56 -5.45
N SER A 131 12.16 -9.71 -4.89
CA SER A 131 12.65 -10.16 -3.57
C SER A 131 13.12 -11.62 -3.58
N LYS A 132 13.86 -12.01 -2.55
CA LYS A 132 14.41 -13.36 -2.37
C LYS A 132 13.74 -14.07 -1.19
N PRO A 133 13.72 -15.42 -1.18
CA PRO A 133 13.35 -16.18 0.02
C PRO A 133 14.13 -15.70 1.25
N GLY A 134 13.45 -15.55 2.38
CA GLY A 134 13.98 -14.99 3.63
C GLY A 134 13.82 -13.48 3.79
N ASP A 135 13.46 -12.75 2.72
CA ASP A 135 13.23 -11.31 2.79
C ASP A 135 11.96 -10.97 3.60
N THR A 136 11.94 -9.77 4.17
CA THR A 136 10.74 -9.15 4.75
C THR A 136 10.19 -8.09 3.80
N ILE A 137 8.88 -8.12 3.57
CA ILE A 137 8.16 -7.22 2.67
C ILE A 137 7.13 -6.46 3.46
N ILE A 138 7.04 -5.15 3.25
CA ILE A 138 5.95 -4.34 3.82
C ILE A 138 4.90 -4.11 2.73
N VAL A 139 3.64 -4.42 3.01
CA VAL A 139 2.49 -4.11 2.14
C VAL A 139 1.59 -3.12 2.87
N ALA A 140 1.51 -1.89 2.38
CA ALA A 140 0.79 -0.80 3.02
C ALA A 140 -0.47 -0.43 2.23
N GLY A 141 -1.64 -0.75 2.79
CA GLY A 141 -2.91 -0.23 2.31
C GLY A 141 -3.12 1.20 2.80
N ILE A 142 -3.14 2.15 1.87
CA ILE A 142 -3.35 3.57 2.08
C ILE A 142 -4.80 3.88 1.68
N GLY A 143 -5.49 4.56 2.59
CA GLY A 143 -6.91 4.82 2.47
C GLY A 143 -7.57 4.87 3.84
N ASN A 144 -8.78 5.39 3.85
CA ASN A 144 -9.63 5.28 5.03
C ASN A 144 -10.24 3.87 5.12
N THR A 145 -10.87 3.56 6.24
CA THR A 145 -11.51 2.26 6.50
C THR A 145 -12.97 2.46 6.88
N ILE A 146 -13.64 3.45 6.29
CA ILE A 146 -15.07 3.66 6.52
C ILE A 146 -15.81 2.39 6.10
N GLY A 147 -16.64 1.86 7.00
CA GLY A 147 -17.40 0.63 6.75
C GLY A 147 -16.59 -0.67 6.88
N ILE A 148 -15.30 -0.61 7.22
CA ILE A 148 -14.44 -1.79 7.44
C ILE A 148 -14.17 -1.94 8.95
N GLY A 149 -14.69 -3.02 9.53
CA GLY A 149 -14.44 -3.41 10.93
C GLY A 149 -13.04 -4.04 11.16
N GLN A 150 -12.88 -4.66 12.32
CA GLN A 150 -11.66 -5.37 12.73
C GLN A 150 -11.92 -6.88 12.68
#